data_AF-G3I4H0-F1
#
_entry.id   AF-G3I4H0-F1
#
_cell.length_a   1.000
_cell.length_b   1.000
_cell.length_c   1.000
_cell.angle_alpha   90.00
_cell.angle_beta   90.00
_cell.angle_gamma   90.00
#
_symmetry.space_group_name_H-M   'P 1'
#
loop_
_entity.id
_entity.type
_entity.pdbx_description
1 polymer ?
#
loop_
_entity_poly.entity_id
_entity_poly.type
_entity_poly.pdbx_seq_one_letter_code
_entity_poly.pdbx_strand_id
1 'polypeptide(L)'
;MGYMPKRGLEVNKCEIARFYKLHERKCEPIAMTVPRKSDLFQEDLYPPTAGPDPALTAEEWLGGRDAGPLLISLKDGYVPPKSRELRVNRGLDSVRKRATPEASGTPSSDAVSRLEEEMRNLQATVQELQKRMDRLEETVQAK
;
A
#
# COMPACT_ATOMS: atom_id res chain seq x y z
N MET A 1 22.38 -0.74 10.76
CA MET A 1 23.33 -0.03 9.88
C MET A 1 22.54 0.91 9.00
N GLY A 2 22.80 2.22 9.06
CA GLY A 2 22.16 3.19 8.16
C GLY A 2 22.91 3.27 6.82
N TYR A 3 22.20 3.57 5.74
CA TYR A 3 22.79 3.82 4.42
C TYR A 3 22.20 5.08 3.80
N MET A 4 23.00 5.76 2.97
CA MET A 4 22.59 6.96 2.24
C MET A 4 21.61 6.58 1.11
N PRO A 5 20.47 7.26 0.96
CA PRO A 5 19.63 7.15 -0.23
C PRO A 5 20.40 7.49 -1.50
N LYS A 6 20.03 6.90 -2.65
CA LYS A 6 20.68 7.12 -3.95
C LYS A 6 20.86 8.61 -4.30
N ARG A 7 19.90 9.45 -3.92
CA ARG A 7 19.89 10.90 -4.14
C ARG A 7 20.99 11.68 -3.40
N GLY A 8 21.67 11.07 -2.42
CA GLY A 8 22.75 11.70 -1.65
C GLY A 8 24.14 11.10 -1.88
N LEU A 9 24.31 10.29 -2.94
CA LEU A 9 25.58 9.70 -3.34
C LEU A 9 26.37 10.66 -4.25
N GLU A 10 27.70 10.54 -4.25
CA GLU A 10 28.60 11.26 -5.14
C GLU A 10 28.64 10.62 -6.52
N VAL A 11 27.71 11.05 -7.38
CA VAL A 11 27.52 10.51 -8.72
C VAL A 11 28.79 10.61 -9.58
N ASN A 12 29.49 11.74 -9.52
CA ASN A 12 30.74 12.01 -10.24
C ASN A 12 31.89 11.08 -9.84
N LYS A 13 31.83 10.49 -8.63
CA LYS A 13 32.84 9.54 -8.13
C LYS A 13 32.43 8.09 -8.33
N CYS A 14 31.39 7.83 -9.13
CA CYS A 14 30.85 6.47 -9.31
C CYS A 14 30.48 5.78 -7.98
N GLU A 15 30.07 6.55 -6.97
CA GLU A 15 29.63 6.01 -5.68
C GLU A 15 28.23 5.38 -5.83
N ILE A 16 28.15 4.08 -5.57
CA ILE A 16 26.90 3.31 -5.70
C ILE A 16 26.19 3.07 -4.37
N ALA A 17 26.90 3.21 -3.25
CA ALA A 17 26.34 3.12 -1.91
C ALA A 17 27.24 3.85 -0.89
N ARG A 18 26.64 4.37 0.17
CA ARG A 18 27.36 4.90 1.34
C ARG A 18 26.75 4.32 2.60
N PHE A 19 27.56 3.63 3.40
CA PHE A 19 27.15 3.13 4.70
C PHE A 19 27.59 4.07 5.80
N TYR A 20 26.84 4.12 6.88
CA TYR A 20 27.19 4.87 8.09
C TYR A 20 27.49 3.88 9.20
N LYS A 21 28.78 3.58 9.39
CA LYS A 21 29.26 2.68 10.44
C LYS A 21 29.33 3.44 11.76
N LEU A 22 28.59 2.96 12.74
CA LEU A 22 28.63 3.51 14.08
C LEU A 22 29.82 2.90 14.86
N HIS A 23 30.56 3.77 15.54
CA HIS A 23 31.55 3.45 16.55
C HIS A 23 31.06 3.98 17.91
N GLU A 24 31.76 3.70 19.01
CA GLU A 24 31.36 4.12 20.36
C GLU A 24 30.99 5.61 20.46
N ARG A 25 31.73 6.49 19.76
CA ARG A 25 31.58 7.95 19.85
C ARG A 25 31.59 8.69 18.51
N LYS A 26 31.52 7.97 17.39
CA LYS A 26 31.54 8.59 16.05
C LYS A 26 30.76 7.77 15.03
N CYS A 27 30.34 8.44 13.97
CA CYS A 27 29.77 7.81 12.79
C CYS A 27 30.75 7.97 11.63
N GLU A 28 31.18 6.86 11.03
CA GLU A 28 32.13 6.82 9.92
C GLU A 28 31.38 6.50 8.60
N PRO A 29 31.36 7.42 7.62
CA PRO A 29 30.84 7.14 6.28
C PRO A 29 31.79 6.21 5.51
N ILE A 30 31.26 5.15 4.91
CA ILE A 30 32.00 4.19 4.08
C ILE A 30 31.37 4.18 2.68
N ALA A 31 32.07 4.77 1.70
CA ALA A 31 31.63 4.86 0.31
C ALA A 31 32.04 3.62 -0.50
N MET A 32 31.09 3.03 -1.20
CA MET A 32 31.29 1.96 -2.18
C MET A 32 31.29 2.55 -3.57
N THR A 33 32.39 2.43 -4.30
CA THR A 33 32.59 3.03 -5.61
C THR A 33 32.87 1.96 -6.66
N VAL A 34 32.27 2.11 -7.83
CA VAL A 34 32.63 1.32 -9.02
C VAL A 34 33.85 1.97 -9.69
N PRO A 35 34.97 1.25 -9.90
CA PRO A 35 36.16 1.82 -10.52
C PRO A 35 35.92 2.07 -12.01
N ARG A 36 35.70 3.34 -12.39
CA ARG A 36 35.54 3.80 -13.79
C ARG A 36 36.66 4.76 -14.15
N LYS A 37 36.98 4.86 -15.45
CA LYS A 37 38.03 5.74 -16.00
C LYS A 37 37.49 7.10 -16.48
N SER A 38 36.30 7.51 -16.03
CA SER A 38 35.62 8.72 -16.50
C SER A 38 34.89 9.40 -15.35
N ASP A 39 34.97 10.73 -15.32
CA ASP A 39 34.23 11.60 -14.39
C ASP A 39 32.85 11.99 -14.94
N LEU A 40 32.48 11.48 -16.13
CA LEU A 40 31.17 11.70 -16.73
C LEU A 40 30.09 10.88 -16.00
N PHE A 41 28.85 11.40 -16.02
CA PHE A 41 27.68 10.68 -15.53
C PHE A 41 27.57 9.29 -16.18
N GLN A 42 27.49 8.24 -15.37
CA GLN A 42 27.40 6.85 -15.82
C GLN A 42 25.93 6.38 -15.77
N GLU A 43 25.21 6.51 -16.89
CA GLU A 43 23.77 6.17 -16.97
C GLU A 43 23.46 4.72 -16.57
N ASP A 44 24.41 3.80 -16.79
CA ASP A 44 24.29 2.40 -16.43
C ASP A 44 24.38 2.13 -14.92
N LEU A 45 25.07 2.99 -14.17
CA LEU A 45 25.18 2.89 -12.71
C LEU A 45 23.99 3.56 -11.99
N TYR A 46 23.33 4.51 -12.66
CA TYR A 46 22.33 5.38 -12.07
C TYR A 46 21.02 5.37 -12.89
N PRO A 47 20.30 4.24 -12.93
CA PRO A 47 18.96 4.21 -13.52
C PRO A 47 18.03 5.17 -12.77
N PRO A 48 16.88 5.55 -13.38
CA PRO A 48 15.87 6.36 -12.70
C PRO A 48 15.51 5.79 -11.33
N THR A 49 15.54 6.63 -10.30
CA THR A 49 15.37 6.24 -8.89
C THR A 49 14.24 7.01 -8.23
N ALA A 50 13.68 6.48 -7.14
CA ALA A 50 12.63 7.16 -6.37
C ALA A 50 13.05 8.58 -5.93
N GLY A 51 12.23 9.56 -6.30
CA GLY A 51 12.36 10.97 -5.96
C GLY A 51 11.97 11.30 -4.52
N PRO A 52 12.00 12.58 -4.15
CA PRO A 52 11.54 13.05 -2.84
C PRO A 52 10.01 13.16 -2.74
N ASP A 53 9.31 13.21 -3.88
CA ASP A 53 7.87 13.44 -3.93
C ASP A 53 7.08 12.12 -3.86
N PRO A 54 6.02 12.05 -3.03
CA PRO A 54 5.16 10.88 -2.95
C PRO A 54 4.28 10.78 -4.21
N ALA A 55 4.00 9.55 -4.64
CA ALA A 55 3.12 9.30 -5.79
C ALA A 55 1.63 9.45 -5.45
N LEU A 56 1.26 9.25 -4.18
CA LEU A 56 -0.12 9.31 -3.69
C LEU A 56 -0.19 10.08 -2.38
N THR A 57 -1.35 10.67 -2.10
CA THR A 57 -1.69 11.12 -0.75
C THR A 57 -2.05 9.92 0.15
N ALA A 58 -2.12 10.16 1.46
CA ALA A 58 -2.50 9.11 2.41
C ALA A 58 -3.93 8.61 2.17
N GLU A 59 -4.85 9.52 1.83
CA GLU A 59 -6.27 9.22 1.57
C GLU A 59 -6.45 8.40 0.30
N GLU A 60 -5.69 8.70 -0.75
CA GLU A 60 -5.72 7.94 -2.01
C GLU A 60 -5.25 6.51 -1.80
N TRP A 61 -4.16 6.32 -1.05
CA TRP A 61 -3.64 4.99 -0.73
C TRP A 61 -4.59 4.21 0.19
N LEU A 62 -5.12 4.85 1.24
CA LEU A 62 -6.14 4.25 2.12
C LEU A 62 -7.43 3.91 1.37
N GLY A 63 -7.76 4.68 0.33
CA GLY A 63 -8.86 4.40 -0.60
C GLY A 63 -8.61 3.22 -1.55
N GLY A 64 -7.46 2.53 -1.43
CA GLY A 64 -7.12 1.34 -2.20
C GLY A 64 -6.40 1.62 -3.52
N ARG A 65 -5.90 2.86 -3.76
CA ARG A 65 -5.05 3.13 -4.92
C ARG A 65 -3.62 2.69 -4.67
N ASP A 66 -3.03 2.08 -5.68
CA ASP A 66 -1.60 1.76 -5.72
C ASP A 66 -0.89 2.58 -6.79
N ALA A 67 0.32 3.05 -6.49
CA ALA A 67 1.19 3.71 -7.44
C ALA A 67 2.65 3.44 -7.11
N GLY A 68 3.48 3.24 -8.14
CA GLY A 68 4.93 3.20 -8.00
C GLY A 68 5.51 4.56 -7.64
N PRO A 69 6.77 4.62 -7.17
CA PRO A 69 7.42 5.87 -6.81
C PRO A 69 7.60 6.78 -8.02
N LEU A 70 7.51 8.10 -7.81
CA LEU A 70 7.87 9.09 -8.83
C LEU A 70 9.38 9.04 -9.07
N LEU A 71 9.79 8.61 -10.25
CA LEU A 71 11.20 8.42 -10.59
C LEU A 71 11.84 9.73 -11.04
N ILE A 72 13.10 9.94 -10.65
CA ILE A 72 13.94 11.05 -11.08
C ILE A 72 15.27 10.55 -11.63
N SER A 73 15.89 11.33 -12.51
CA SER A 73 17.28 11.14 -12.92
C SER A 73 18.23 11.77 -11.91
N LEU A 74 19.38 11.13 -11.67
CA LEU A 74 20.46 11.70 -10.86
C LEU A 74 21.45 12.54 -11.68
N LYS A 75 21.26 12.64 -13.00
CA LYS A 75 22.17 13.33 -13.93
C LYS A 75 22.35 14.81 -13.59
N ASP A 76 21.26 15.47 -13.21
CA ASP A 76 21.25 16.89 -12.87
C ASP A 76 21.61 17.16 -11.40
N GLY A 77 22.01 16.11 -10.66
CA GLY A 77 22.35 16.19 -9.24
C GLY A 77 21.13 16.33 -8.33
N TYR A 78 21.38 16.73 -7.08
CA TYR A 78 20.33 16.91 -6.08
C TYR A 78 19.60 18.24 -6.30
N VAL A 79 18.31 18.15 -6.63
CA VAL A 79 17.40 19.30 -6.62
C VAL A 79 16.65 19.29 -5.28
N PRO A 80 16.85 20.30 -4.41
CA PRO A 80 16.11 20.38 -3.16
C PRO A 80 14.61 20.52 -3.45
N PRO A 81 13.74 19.80 -2.71
CA PRO A 81 12.31 20.04 -2.80
C PRO A 81 12.02 21.51 -2.51
N LYS A 82 11.11 22.12 -3.28
CA LYS A 82 10.58 23.44 -2.93
C LYS A 82 9.99 23.33 -1.52
N SER A 83 10.43 24.20 -0.61
CA SER A 83 10.07 24.20 0.82
C SER A 83 8.66 23.67 1.05
N ARG A 84 8.57 22.47 1.61
CA ARG A 84 7.31 21.82 1.91
C ARG A 84 7.11 21.92 3.41
N GLU A 85 6.34 22.92 3.83
CA GLU A 85 5.89 23.00 5.22
C GLU A 85 5.07 21.74 5.54
N LEU A 86 5.53 20.99 6.55
CA LEU A 86 4.77 19.87 7.09
C LEU A 86 3.53 20.42 7.79
N ARG A 87 2.40 20.45 7.10
CA ARG A 87 1.11 20.80 7.68
C ARG A 87 0.50 19.56 8.31
N VAL A 88 0.28 19.62 9.62
CA VAL A 88 -0.33 18.53 10.38
C VAL A 88 -1.85 18.64 10.27
N ASN A 89 -2.46 17.72 9.52
CA ASN A 89 -3.91 17.59 9.45
C ASN A 89 -4.40 16.71 10.61
N ARG A 90 -4.87 17.32 11.70
CA ARG A 90 -5.44 16.61 12.87
C ARG A 90 -6.76 15.87 12.58
N GLY A 91 -7.30 15.98 11.36
CA GLY A 91 -8.55 15.33 10.97
C GLY A 91 -8.48 13.80 10.93
N LEU A 92 -7.30 13.21 10.71
CA LEU A 92 -7.14 11.74 10.65
C LEU A 92 -7.32 11.05 12.01
N ASP A 93 -7.11 11.74 13.13
CA ASP A 93 -7.37 11.18 14.46
C ASP A 93 -8.86 10.92 14.70
N SER A 94 -9.75 11.63 13.99
CA SER A 94 -11.19 11.42 14.07
C SER A 94 -11.64 10.10 13.43
N VAL A 95 -10.92 9.62 12.41
CA VAL A 95 -11.16 8.31 11.78
C VAL A 95 -10.79 7.19 12.76
N ARG A 96 -9.71 7.36 13.55
CA ARG A 96 -9.33 6.39 14.60
C ARG A 96 -10.27 6.35 15.79
N LYS A 97 -10.94 7.47 16.15
CA LYS A 97 -12.05 7.42 17.12
C LYS A 97 -13.27 6.64 16.62
N ARG A 98 -13.34 6.33 15.33
CA ARG A 98 -14.36 5.43 14.75
C ARG A 98 -13.87 3.98 14.59
N ALA A 99 -12.66 3.68 15.08
CA ALA A 99 -12.06 2.34 15.10
C ALA A 99 -11.83 1.84 16.53
N THR A 100 -12.68 2.24 17.48
CA THR A 100 -13.10 1.26 18.48
C THR A 100 -13.82 0.13 17.73
N PRO A 101 -13.55 -1.15 18.02
CA PRO A 101 -14.45 -2.20 17.59
C PRO A 101 -15.74 -2.02 18.37
N GLU A 102 -16.63 -1.14 17.91
CA GLU A 102 -18.03 -1.22 18.27
C GLU A 102 -18.54 -2.50 17.61
N ALA A 103 -18.45 -3.59 18.39
CA ALA A 103 -19.31 -4.74 18.23
C ALA A 103 -20.77 -4.30 18.47
N SER A 104 -21.35 -3.59 17.50
CA SER A 104 -22.80 -3.36 17.38
C SER A 104 -23.09 -2.41 16.20
N GLY A 105 -22.76 -2.83 14.99
CA GLY A 105 -23.55 -2.39 13.84
C GLY A 105 -24.89 -3.12 13.91
N THR A 106 -25.81 -2.71 14.79
CA THR A 106 -27.22 -3.10 14.63
C THR A 106 -27.61 -2.65 13.23
N PRO A 107 -27.92 -3.58 12.30
CA PRO A 107 -28.38 -3.18 10.98
C PRO A 107 -29.65 -2.36 11.19
N SER A 108 -29.86 -1.31 10.39
CA SER A 108 -31.11 -0.54 10.44
C SER A 108 -32.29 -1.50 10.51
N SER A 109 -33.25 -1.27 11.41
CA SER A 109 -34.41 -2.16 11.64
C SER A 109 -35.08 -2.58 10.33
N ASP A 110 -35.11 -1.67 9.34
CA ASP A 110 -35.65 -1.92 8.00
C ASP A 110 -34.82 -2.90 7.18
N ALA A 111 -33.49 -2.86 7.29
CA ALA A 111 -32.59 -3.77 6.61
C ALA A 111 -32.67 -5.19 7.21
N VAL A 112 -32.75 -5.30 8.54
CA VAL A 112 -32.97 -6.59 9.21
C VAL A 112 -34.30 -7.21 8.79
N SER A 113 -35.37 -6.42 8.77
CA SER A 113 -36.71 -6.89 8.40
C SER A 113 -36.77 -7.43 6.97
N ARG A 114 -36.10 -6.75 6.02
CA ARG A 114 -36.00 -7.20 4.61
C ARG A 114 -35.22 -8.50 4.48
N LEU A 115 -34.09 -8.62 5.19
CA LEU A 115 -33.26 -9.83 5.20
C LEU A 115 -34.00 -11.03 5.82
N GLU A 116 -34.77 -10.81 6.88
CA GLU A 116 -35.61 -11.85 7.48
C GLU A 116 -36.72 -12.32 6.54
N GLU A 117 -37.32 -11.40 5.77
CA GLU A 117 -38.33 -11.74 4.78
C GLU A 117 -37.74 -12.52 3.59
N GLU A 118 -36.55 -12.14 3.12
CA GLU A 118 -35.80 -12.90 2.12
C GLU A 118 -35.41 -14.28 2.62
N MET A 119 -34.94 -14.42 3.88
CA MET A 119 -34.64 -15.72 4.47
C MET A 119 -35.89 -16.61 4.53
N ARG A 120 -37.05 -16.06 4.91
CA ARG A 120 -38.31 -16.81 4.94
C ARG A 120 -38.71 -17.29 3.53
N ASN A 121 -38.57 -16.44 2.52
CA ASN A 121 -38.88 -16.80 1.12
C ASN A 121 -37.91 -17.85 0.57
N LEU A 122 -36.62 -17.74 0.87
CA LEU A 122 -35.61 -18.73 0.50
C LEU A 122 -35.90 -20.09 1.17
N GLN A 123 -36.22 -20.09 2.47
CA GLN A 123 -36.58 -21.32 3.19
C GLN A 123 -37.82 -21.99 2.59
N ALA A 124 -38.86 -21.23 2.24
CA ALA A 124 -40.05 -21.77 1.60
C ALA A 124 -39.73 -22.39 0.23
N THR A 125 -38.87 -21.74 -0.56
CA THR A 125 -38.42 -22.24 -1.86
C THR A 125 -37.64 -23.54 -1.72
N VAL A 126 -36.73 -23.62 -0.75
CA VAL A 126 -35.95 -24.83 -0.45
C VAL A 126 -36.87 -25.99 -0.05
N GLN A 127 -37.87 -25.74 0.79
CA GLN A 127 -38.84 -26.78 1.19
C GLN A 127 -39.67 -27.29 0.02
N GLU A 128 -40.10 -26.41 -0.89
CA GLU A 128 -40.84 -26.81 -2.09
C GLU A 128 -39.97 -27.61 -3.05
N LEU A 129 -38.72 -27.20 -3.24
CA LEU A 129 -37.76 -27.97 -4.05
C LEU A 129 -37.49 -29.34 -3.46
N GLN A 130 -37.38 -29.45 -2.13
CA GLN A 130 -37.20 -30.74 -1.45
C GLN A 130 -38.40 -31.67 -1.70
N LYS A 131 -39.63 -31.19 -1.52
CA LYS A 131 -40.84 -31.99 -1.80
C LYS A 131 -40.91 -32.46 -3.25
N ARG A 132 -40.48 -31.61 -4.19
CA ARG A 132 -40.42 -31.96 -5.61
C ARG A 132 -39.38 -33.06 -5.87
N MET A 133 -38.23 -32.98 -5.23
CA MET A 133 -37.22 -34.03 -5.29
C MET A 133 -37.75 -35.35 -4.73
N ASP A 134 -38.34 -35.35 -3.53
CA ASP A 134 -38.89 -36.55 -2.91
C ASP A 134 -39.94 -37.22 -3.80
N ARG A 135 -40.85 -36.43 -4.39
CA ARG A 135 -41.87 -36.94 -5.32
C ARG A 135 -41.28 -37.51 -6.60
N LEU A 136 -40.21 -36.89 -7.13
CA LEU A 136 -39.52 -37.39 -8.30
C LEU A 136 -38.79 -38.70 -7.98
N GLU A 137 -38.14 -38.79 -6.83
CA GLU A 137 -37.48 -40.01 -6.34
C GLU A 137 -38.47 -41.17 -6.18
N GLU A 138 -39.66 -40.92 -5.61
CA GLU A 138 -40.73 -41.93 -5.53
C GLU A 138 -41.18 -42.41 -6.92
N THR A 139 -41.36 -41.49 -7.89
CA THR A 139 -41.75 -41.87 -9.26
C THR A 139 -40.67 -42.63 -10.02
N VAL A 140 -39.39 -42.41 -9.70
CA VAL A 140 -38.26 -43.12 -10.30
C VAL A 140 -38.11 -44.51 -9.67
N GLN A 141 -38.31 -44.67 -8.36
CA GLN A 141 -38.26 -45.96 -7.67
C GLN A 141 -39.46 -46.87 -7.98
N ALA A 142 -40.60 -46.32 -8.41
CA ALA A 142 -41.80 -47.07 -8.76
C ALA A 142 -41.80 -47.63 -10.22
N LYS A 143 -40.75 -47.39 -11.00
CA LYS A 143 -40.52 -47.95 -12.34
C LYS A 143 -39.47 -49.06 -12.31
#